data_AF-A0A958XHB8-F1
#
_entry.id   AF-A0A958XHB8-F1
#
_cell.length_a   1.000
_cell.length_b   1.000
_cell.length_c   1.000
_cell.angle_alpha   90.00
_cell.angle_beta   90.00
_cell.angle_gamma   90.00
#
_symmetry.space_group_name_H-M   'P 1'
#
loop_
_entity.id
_entity.type
_entity.pdbx_description
1 polymer ?
#
loop_
_entity_poly.entity_id
_entity_poly.type
_entity_poly.pdbx_seq_one_letter_code
_entity_poly.pdbx_strand_id
1 'polypeptide(L)'
;MKKLILLALFVAAGFSGFAQQLYVEGVALVSTNTSAYLEATPLRRTDGTYHFQIDYGQKADPKVKPGECLTDDKARRYEFRSTVDGLNFLYEHGWEVVLESTVADMRRFLLKRR
;
A
#
# COMPACT_ATOMS: atom_id res chain seq x y z
N MET A 1 26.95 -32.94 -8.54
CA MET A 1 26.18 -32.66 -7.31
C MET A 1 26.20 -31.19 -6.89
N LYS A 2 27.36 -30.51 -6.85
CA LYS A 2 27.45 -29.08 -6.45
C LYS A 2 26.60 -28.10 -7.31
N LYS A 3 26.44 -28.38 -8.61
CA LYS A 3 25.65 -27.53 -9.53
C LYS A 3 24.14 -27.57 -9.29
N LEU A 4 23.61 -28.68 -8.76
CA LEU A 4 22.18 -28.83 -8.43
C LEU A 4 21.80 -28.02 -7.18
N ILE A 5 22.72 -27.94 -6.21
CA ILE A 5 22.52 -27.17 -4.97
C ILE A 5 22.46 -25.67 -5.28
N LEU A 6 23.33 -25.18 -6.19
CA LEU A 6 23.31 -23.79 -6.65
C LEU A 6 22.01 -23.43 -7.38
N LEU A 7 21.48 -24.32 -8.22
CA LEU A 7 20.22 -24.08 -8.93
C LEU A 7 19.02 -24.00 -7.96
N ALA A 8 19.00 -24.86 -6.94
CA ALA A 8 17.97 -24.84 -5.89
C ALA A 8 18.02 -23.55 -5.04
N LEU A 9 19.22 -23.05 -4.73
CA LEU A 9 19.41 -21.77 -4.03
C LEU A 9 18.94 -20.56 -4.85
N PHE A 10 19.16 -20.56 -6.17
CA PHE A 10 18.69 -19.49 -7.05
C PHE A 10 17.17 -19.49 -7.21
N VAL A 11 16.54 -20.67 -7.30
CA VAL A 11 15.08 -20.78 -7.37
C VAL A 11 14.45 -20.32 -6.05
N ALA A 12 15.00 -20.73 -4.89
CA ALA A 12 14.49 -20.32 -3.58
C ALA A 12 14.60 -18.80 -3.34
N ALA A 13 15.68 -18.15 -3.79
CA ALA A 13 15.86 -16.70 -3.68
C ALA A 13 14.92 -15.89 -4.61
N GLY A 14 14.41 -16.50 -5.69
CA GLY A 14 13.45 -15.87 -6.60
C GLY A 14 12.04 -15.71 -6.01
N PHE A 15 11.66 -16.49 -4.99
CA PHE A 15 10.34 -16.40 -4.36
C PHE A 15 10.27 -15.38 -3.22
N SER A 16 11.39 -14.86 -2.74
CA SER A 16 11.41 -13.84 -1.66
C SER A 16 11.05 -12.42 -2.14
N GLY A 17 10.82 -12.22 -3.44
CA GLY A 17 10.56 -10.91 -4.04
C GLY A 17 9.09 -10.60 -4.35
N PHE A 18 8.14 -11.43 -3.91
CA PHE A 18 6.73 -11.05 -4.00
C PHE A 18 6.48 -9.94 -3.00
N ALA A 19 6.57 -8.69 -3.46
CA ALA A 19 5.99 -7.55 -2.78
C ALA A 19 4.59 -7.96 -2.31
N GLN A 20 4.36 -7.92 -1.00
CA GLN A 20 3.07 -8.29 -0.42
C GLN A 20 1.97 -7.55 -1.18
N GLN A 21 0.98 -8.29 -1.66
CA GLN A 21 -0.14 -7.70 -2.39
C GLN A 21 -0.88 -6.77 -1.42
N LEU A 22 -0.89 -5.47 -1.71
CA LEU A 22 -1.69 -4.53 -0.93
C LEU A 22 -3.15 -4.65 -1.34
N TYR A 23 -4.03 -4.47 -0.36
CA TYR A 23 -5.46 -4.42 -0.59
C TYR A 23 -6.03 -3.10 -0.07
N VAL A 24 -7.09 -2.65 -0.72
CA VAL A 24 -7.94 -1.55 -0.25
C VAL A 24 -9.35 -2.14 -0.14
N GLU A 25 -9.80 -2.32 1.11
CA GLU A 25 -11.07 -2.97 1.47
C GLU A 25 -11.34 -4.28 0.67
N GLY A 26 -10.32 -5.13 0.55
CA GLY A 26 -10.40 -6.43 -0.14
C GLY A 26 -10.13 -6.39 -1.65
N VAL A 27 -9.91 -5.21 -2.24
CA VAL A 27 -9.49 -5.08 -3.64
C VAL A 27 -7.96 -5.03 -3.71
N ALA A 28 -7.36 -5.99 -4.39
CA ALA A 28 -5.91 -6.04 -4.60
C ALA A 28 -5.45 -4.85 -5.47
N LEU A 29 -4.50 -4.05 -4.98
CA LEU A 29 -3.84 -2.99 -5.73
C LEU A 29 -2.84 -3.57 -6.74
N VAL A 30 -3.27 -3.75 -7.98
CA VAL A 30 -2.49 -4.31 -9.08
C VAL A 30 -2.33 -3.29 -10.21
N SER A 31 -1.31 -3.44 -11.04
CA SER A 31 -1.02 -2.52 -12.15
C SER A 31 -2.16 -2.32 -13.14
N THR A 32 -3.10 -3.28 -13.22
CA THR A 32 -4.28 -3.21 -14.08
C THR A 32 -5.43 -2.40 -13.47
N ASN A 33 -5.45 -2.16 -12.16
CA ASN A 33 -6.50 -1.39 -11.49
C ASN A 33 -6.01 -0.16 -10.71
N THR A 34 -4.72 -0.03 -10.46
CA THR A 34 -4.15 1.22 -9.95
C THR A 34 -3.52 1.99 -11.09
N SER A 35 -3.69 3.31 -11.10
CA SER A 35 -2.85 4.15 -11.95
C SER A 35 -1.37 4.07 -11.50
N ALA A 36 -0.46 4.75 -12.19
CA ALA A 36 0.92 4.90 -11.71
C ALA A 36 1.01 5.67 -10.38
N TYR A 37 -0.10 6.23 -9.91
CA TYR A 37 -0.23 7.05 -8.73
C TYR A 37 -1.36 6.59 -7.81
N LEU A 38 -1.19 6.85 -6.52
CA LEU A 38 -2.26 6.82 -5.52
C LEU A 38 -2.11 8.02 -4.58
N GLU A 39 -3.19 8.44 -3.96
CA GLU A 39 -3.19 9.37 -2.84
C GLU A 39 -3.40 8.60 -1.53
N ALA A 40 -2.57 8.93 -0.54
CA ALA A 40 -2.69 8.42 0.82
C ALA A 40 -3.05 9.55 1.78
N THR A 41 -4.10 9.34 2.57
CA THR A 41 -4.52 10.25 3.64
C THR A 41 -4.39 9.53 4.98
N PRO A 42 -3.46 9.93 5.88
CA PRO A 42 -3.40 9.40 7.23
C PRO A 42 -4.63 9.84 8.04
N LEU A 43 -5.30 8.88 8.65
CA LEU A 43 -6.44 9.08 9.54
C LEU A 43 -6.02 8.71 10.97
N ARG A 44 -5.92 9.71 11.84
CA ARG A 44 -5.59 9.49 13.26
C ARG A 44 -6.82 9.00 14.01
N ARG A 45 -6.68 7.89 14.74
CA ARG A 45 -7.72 7.36 15.63
C ARG A 45 -7.66 7.97 17.02
N THR A 46 -8.73 7.78 17.79
CA THR A 46 -8.83 8.20 19.20
C THR A 46 -7.82 7.49 20.10
N ASP A 47 -7.42 6.27 19.76
CA ASP A 47 -6.38 5.48 20.44
C ASP A 47 -4.94 5.93 20.12
N GLY A 48 -4.77 6.92 19.22
CA GLY A 48 -3.47 7.45 18.84
C GLY A 48 -2.78 6.72 17.68
N THR A 49 -3.35 5.61 17.20
CA THR A 49 -2.87 4.92 15.99
C THR A 49 -3.37 5.60 14.72
N TYR A 50 -2.81 5.18 13.58
CA TYR A 50 -3.12 5.72 12.27
C TYR A 50 -3.60 4.61 11.34
N HIS A 51 -4.61 4.94 10.53
CA HIS A 51 -4.95 4.21 9.32
C HIS A 51 -4.63 5.06 8.10
N PHE A 52 -4.55 4.42 6.94
CA PHE A 52 -4.31 5.10 5.68
C PHE A 52 -5.51 4.89 4.77
N GLN A 53 -6.22 5.97 4.48
CA GLN A 53 -7.19 6.00 3.39
C GLN A 53 -6.44 6.12 2.07
N ILE A 54 -6.80 5.29 1.09
CA ILE A 54 -6.17 5.25 -0.22
C ILE A 54 -7.17 5.63 -1.30
N ASP A 55 -6.80 6.59 -2.14
CA ASP A 55 -7.48 6.90 -3.40
C ASP A 55 -6.53 6.55 -4.55
N TYR A 56 -6.94 5.66 -5.44
CA TYR A 56 -6.13 5.21 -6.57
C TYR A 56 -6.71 5.64 -7.93
N GLY A 57 -7.60 6.64 -7.94
CA GLY A 57 -7.99 7.40 -9.12
C GLY A 57 -8.84 6.67 -10.15
N GLN A 58 -9.29 5.44 -9.88
CA GLN A 58 -10.30 4.82 -10.72
C GLN A 58 -11.64 5.55 -10.56
N LYS A 59 -12.46 5.59 -11.63
CA LYS A 59 -13.91 5.73 -11.46
C LYS A 59 -14.29 4.61 -10.50
N ALA A 60 -14.51 4.97 -9.23
CA ALA A 60 -14.87 4.01 -8.21
C ALA A 60 -15.93 3.09 -8.81
N ASP A 61 -15.68 1.78 -8.79
CA ASP A 61 -16.80 0.83 -8.88
C ASP A 61 -17.86 1.41 -7.91
N PRO A 62 -19.13 1.55 -8.29
CA PRO A 62 -20.15 2.10 -7.38
C PRO A 62 -20.24 1.36 -6.03
N LYS A 63 -19.61 0.19 -5.89
CA LYS A 63 -19.39 -0.53 -4.64
C LYS A 63 -18.20 -0.03 -3.80
N VAL A 64 -17.19 0.55 -4.44
CA VAL A 64 -16.00 1.17 -3.83
C VAL A 64 -16.37 2.55 -3.30
N LYS A 65 -16.35 2.72 -1.99
CA LYS A 65 -16.75 4.00 -1.37
C LYS A 65 -15.56 4.96 -1.36
N PRO A 66 -15.77 6.28 -1.55
CA PRO A 66 -14.73 7.26 -1.21
C PRO A 66 -14.42 7.09 0.29
N GLY A 67 -13.20 6.68 0.66
CA GLY A 67 -12.91 6.40 2.08
C GLY A 67 -12.14 5.13 2.41
N GLU A 68 -11.80 4.29 1.44
CA GLU A 68 -11.32 2.94 1.75
C GLU A 68 -9.91 2.93 2.34
N CYS A 69 -9.75 2.19 3.43
CA CYS A 69 -8.49 2.08 4.14
C CYS A 69 -7.65 0.94 3.55
N LEU A 70 -6.33 1.04 3.73
CA LEU A 70 -5.41 -0.04 3.43
C LEU A 70 -5.72 -1.26 4.31
N THR A 71 -5.91 -2.42 3.69
CA THR A 71 -6.23 -3.69 4.35
C THR A 71 -5.30 -4.81 3.93
N ASP A 72 -5.32 -5.90 4.72
CA ASP A 72 -4.79 -7.19 4.30
C ASP A 72 -5.77 -7.96 3.39
N ASP A 73 -5.38 -9.19 3.05
CA ASP A 73 -6.15 -10.16 2.25
C ASP A 73 -7.47 -10.62 2.92
N LYS A 74 -7.62 -10.35 4.22
CA LYS A 74 -8.81 -10.66 5.02
C LYS A 74 -9.63 -9.41 5.33
N ALA A 75 -9.39 -8.31 4.62
CA ALA A 75 -10.04 -7.01 4.82
C ALA A 75 -9.82 -6.41 6.23
N ARG A 76 -8.78 -6.81 6.94
CA ARG A 76 -8.38 -6.18 8.22
C ARG A 76 -7.54 -4.96 7.93
N ARG A 77 -7.87 -3.83 8.54
CA ARG A 77 -7.14 -2.57 8.35
C ARG A 77 -5.76 -2.65 8.97
N TYR A 78 -4.76 -2.13 8.26
CA TYR A 78 -3.45 -1.94 8.85
C TYR A 78 -3.47 -0.80 9.86
N GLU A 79 -2.84 -1.02 11.01
CA GLU A 79 -2.68 -0.05 12.08
C GLU A 79 -1.22 0.37 12.16
N PHE A 80 -0.99 1.67 12.15
CA PHE A 80 0.35 2.26 12.20
C PHE A 80 0.52 3.11 13.46
N ARG A 81 1.74 3.14 13.99
CA ARG A 81 2.05 3.96 15.17
C ARG A 81 2.16 5.45 14.85
N SER A 82 2.42 5.78 13.59
CA SER A 82 2.54 7.15 13.11
C SER A 82 2.28 7.22 11.61
N THR A 83 2.11 8.43 11.07
CA THR A 83 2.09 8.67 9.62
C THR A 83 3.36 8.17 8.95
N VAL A 84 4.53 8.37 9.57
CA VAL A 84 5.83 7.95 9.00
C VAL A 84 5.90 6.43 8.87
N ASP A 85 5.40 5.71 9.88
CA ASP A 85 5.32 4.25 9.90
C ASP A 85 4.49 3.71 8.71
N GLY A 86 3.31 4.30 8.47
CA GLY A 86 2.48 3.93 7.33
C GLY A 86 3.09 4.28 5.96
N LEU A 87 3.80 5.41 5.86
CA LEU A 87 4.51 5.78 4.62
C LEU A 87 5.69 4.85 4.33
N ASN A 88 6.45 4.45 5.36
CA ASN A 88 7.53 3.47 5.22
C ASN A 88 6.97 2.11 4.78
N PHE A 89 5.86 1.67 5.36
CA PHE A 89 5.16 0.46 4.92
C PHE A 89 4.81 0.54 3.42
N LEU A 90 4.22 1.65 2.96
CA LEU A 90 3.92 1.85 1.53
C LEU A 90 5.18 1.83 0.65
N TYR A 91 6.28 2.41 1.13
CA TYR A 91 7.59 2.40 0.45
C TYR A 91 8.17 1.00 0.26
N GLU A 92 8.11 0.18 1.31
CA GLU A 92 8.49 -1.24 1.25
C GLU A 92 7.60 -2.03 0.26
N HIS A 93 6.38 -1.56 0.03
CA HIS A 93 5.43 -2.14 -0.92
C HIS A 93 5.45 -1.46 -2.31
N GLY A 94 6.52 -0.73 -2.62
CA GLY A 94 6.79 -0.21 -3.96
C GLY A 94 6.12 1.13 -4.28
N TRP A 95 5.75 1.91 -3.26
CA TRP A 95 5.15 3.23 -3.43
C TRP A 95 6.02 4.33 -2.83
N GLU A 96 6.46 5.28 -3.64
CA GLU A 96 7.30 6.38 -3.22
C GLU A 96 6.49 7.68 -3.11
N VAL A 97 6.67 8.43 -2.02
CA VAL A 97 6.06 9.75 -1.86
C VAL A 97 6.69 10.72 -2.86
N VAL A 98 5.87 11.34 -3.69
CA VAL A 98 6.31 12.33 -4.69
C VAL A 98 5.82 13.74 -4.39
N LEU A 99 4.75 13.88 -3.60
CA LEU A 99 4.21 15.19 -3.19
C LEU A 99 3.50 15.06 -1.84
N GLU A 100 3.71 16.04 -0.96
CA GLU A 100 2.87 16.29 0.23
C GLU A 100 2.00 17.51 -0.04
N SER A 101 0.71 17.40 0.29
CA SER A 101 -0.24 18.52 0.25
C SER A 101 -1.06 18.56 1.53
N THR A 102 -1.67 19.71 1.82
CA THR A 102 -2.60 19.87 2.94
C THR A 102 -3.95 20.34 2.40
N VAL A 103 -5.01 19.61 2.75
CA VAL A 103 -6.39 19.89 2.32
C VAL A 103 -7.27 19.86 3.57
N ALA A 104 -7.86 21.00 3.92
CA ALA A 104 -8.73 21.14 5.09
C ALA A 104 -8.12 20.55 6.39
N ASP A 105 -6.91 21.00 6.72
CA ASP A 105 -6.10 20.54 7.87
C ASP A 105 -5.69 19.07 7.88
N MET A 106 -5.99 18.32 6.81
CA MET A 106 -5.49 16.96 6.62
C MET A 106 -4.30 16.95 5.67
N ARG A 107 -3.24 16.26 6.07
CA ARG A 107 -2.13 15.96 5.17
C ARG A 107 -2.56 14.90 4.16
N ARG A 108 -2.14 15.05 2.92
CA ARG A 108 -2.28 14.05 1.85
C ARG A 108 -0.94 13.86 1.18
N PHE A 109 -0.68 12.63 0.77
CA PHE A 109 0.54 12.25 0.09
C PHE A 109 0.18 11.68 -1.27
N LEU A 110 0.72 12.24 -2.34
CA LEU A 110 0.72 11.60 -3.64
C LEU A 110 1.89 10.62 -3.66
N LEU A 111 1.60 9.36 -3.97
CA LEU A 111 2.58 8.31 -4.12
C LEU A 111 2.63 7.86 -5.57
N LYS A 112 3.83 7.51 -6.03
CA LYS A 112 4.11 6.94 -7.34
C LYS A 112 4.63 5.52 -7.20
N ARG A 113 4.23 4.63 -8.10
CA ARG A 113 4.81 3.29 -8.18
C ARG A 113 6.31 3.35 -8.54
N ARG A 114 7.13 2.59 -7.80
CA ARG A 114 8.57 2.41 -8.05
C ARG A 114 8.86 1.40 -9.14
#